data_AF-A0A6C0HAJ0-F1
#
_entry.id   AF-A0A6C0HAJ0-F1
#
_cell.length_a   1.000
_cell.length_b   1.000
_cell.length_c   1.000
_cell.angle_alpha   90.00
_cell.angle_beta   90.00
_cell.angle_gamma   90.00
#
_symmetry.space_group_name_H-M   'P 1'
#
loop_
_entity.id
_entity.type
_entity.pdbx_description
1 polymer ?
#
loop_
_entity_poly.entity_id
_entity_poly.type
_entity_poly.pdbx_seq_one_letter_code
_entity_poly.pdbx_strand_id
1 'polypeptide(L)'
;MELINVINEIKTKYHDGGHIIWFYREVKSLKDAIKTNVSAELYQDFQRELKCVYYESIYGDGDDSDQVVNDCIKVLDLIIDTH
;
A
#
# COMPACT_ATOMS: atom_id res chain seq x y z
N MET A 1 4.07 -13.22 -10.18
CA MET A 1 4.19 -12.33 -11.35
C MET A 1 2.99 -11.37 -11.47
N GLU A 2 1.74 -11.82 -11.30
CA GLU A 2 0.55 -10.94 -11.33
C GLU A 2 0.52 -9.91 -10.18
N LEU A 3 0.80 -10.32 -8.94
CA LEU A 3 0.80 -9.43 -7.76
C LEU A 3 1.79 -8.26 -7.89
N ILE A 4 3.04 -8.54 -8.28
CA ILE A 4 4.08 -7.51 -8.48
C ILE A 4 3.64 -6.46 -9.50
N ASN A 5 3.08 -6.90 -10.62
CA ASN A 5 2.64 -5.99 -11.68
C ASN A 5 1.52 -5.07 -11.18
N VAL A 6 0.55 -5.60 -10.44
CA VAL A 6 -0.54 -4.80 -9.88
C VAL A 6 -0.02 -3.80 -8.83
N ILE A 7 0.89 -4.22 -7.94
CA ILE A 7 1.51 -3.30 -6.96
C ILE A 7 2.25 -2.16 -7.68
N ASN A 8 3.03 -2.46 -8.72
CA ASN A 8 3.75 -1.44 -9.47
C ASN A 8 2.82 -0.47 -10.22
N GLU A 9 1.70 -0.97 -10.76
CA GLU A 9 0.69 -0.13 -11.38
C GLU A 9 0.06 0.83 -10.36
N ILE A 10 -0.26 0.34 -9.15
CA ILE A 10 -0.84 1.17 -8.08
C ILE A 10 0.12 2.29 -7.69
N LYS A 11 1.39 1.96 -7.47
CA LYS A 11 2.45 2.93 -7.13
C LYS A 11 2.57 4.00 -8.21
N THR A 12 2.65 3.59 -9.47
CA THR A 12 2.83 4.50 -10.61
C THR A 12 1.64 5.48 -10.70
N LYS A 13 0.42 4.95 -10.66
CA LYS A 13 -0.80 5.77 -10.69
C LYS A 13 -0.94 6.71 -9.49
N TYR A 14 -0.43 6.33 -8.31
CA TYR A 14 -0.37 7.27 -7.18
C TYR A 14 0.57 8.43 -7.47
N HIS A 15 1.80 8.14 -7.92
CA HIS A 15 2.79 9.16 -8.25
C HIS A 15 2.36 10.06 -9.42
N ASP A 16 1.54 9.56 -10.34
CA ASP A 16 0.99 10.33 -11.47
C ASP A 16 -0.19 11.25 -11.08
N GLY A 17 -0.44 11.47 -9.79
CA GLY A 17 -1.51 12.34 -9.28
C GLY A 17 -2.72 11.59 -8.73
N GLY A 18 -2.54 10.33 -8.35
CA GLY A 18 -3.52 9.59 -7.57
C GLY A 18 -3.72 10.21 -6.18
N HIS A 19 -4.85 9.90 -5.56
CA HIS A 19 -5.23 10.42 -4.24
C HIS A 19 -5.34 9.27 -3.25
N ILE A 20 -5.11 9.56 -1.97
CA ILE A 20 -4.99 8.55 -0.91
C ILE A 20 -6.21 7.62 -0.79
N ILE A 21 -7.42 8.12 -1.02
CA ILE A 21 -8.65 7.31 -1.00
C ILE A 21 -8.62 6.22 -2.07
N TRP A 22 -8.16 6.55 -3.27
CA TRP A 22 -8.00 5.59 -4.35
C TRP A 22 -6.88 4.60 -4.02
N PHE A 23 -5.72 5.09 -3.59
CA PHE A 23 -4.59 4.24 -3.19
C PHE A 23 -5.01 3.20 -2.14
N TYR A 24 -5.71 3.64 -1.08
CA TYR A 24 -6.23 2.75 -0.04
C TYR A 24 -7.11 1.63 -0.63
N ARG A 25 -8.04 1.97 -1.52
CA ARG A 25 -8.99 1.00 -2.09
C ARG A 25 -8.27 -0.06 -2.91
N GLU A 26 -7.34 0.36 -3.76
CA GLU A 26 -6.58 -0.55 -4.60
C GLU A 26 -5.69 -1.46 -3.75
N VAL A 27 -4.91 -0.89 -2.82
CA VAL A 27 -4.02 -1.69 -1.95
C VAL A 27 -4.81 -2.64 -1.04
N LYS A 28 -5.96 -2.20 -0.52
CA LYS A 28 -6.84 -3.06 0.28
C LYS A 28 -7.33 -4.27 -0.52
N SER A 29 -7.58 -4.13 -1.81
CA SER A 29 -8.02 -5.23 -2.67
C SER A 29 -6.98 -6.35 -2.77
N LEU A 30 -5.70 -6.04 -2.54
CA LEU A 30 -4.59 -6.99 -2.58
C LEU A 30 -4.36 -7.75 -1.27
N LYS A 31 -5.09 -7.42 -0.19
CA LYS A 31 -4.82 -7.91 1.17
C LYS A 31 -4.72 -9.43 1.25
N ASP A 32 -5.67 -10.15 0.64
CA ASP A 32 -5.68 -11.62 0.70
C ASP A 32 -4.55 -12.22 -0.12
N ALA A 33 -4.24 -11.64 -1.29
CA ALA A 33 -3.12 -12.07 -2.12
C ALA A 33 -1.77 -11.85 -1.40
N ILE A 34 -1.59 -10.70 -0.73
CA ILE A 34 -0.37 -10.45 0.05
C ILE A 34 -0.29 -11.45 1.19
N LYS A 35 -1.38 -11.67 1.94
CA LYS A 35 -1.42 -12.60 3.08
C LYS A 35 -0.94 -14.01 2.72
N THR A 36 -1.27 -14.51 1.53
CA THR A 36 -0.90 -15.87 1.11
C THR A 36 0.52 -16.00 0.58
N ASN A 37 1.16 -14.89 0.20
CA ASN A 37 2.42 -14.92 -0.54
C ASN A 37 3.63 -14.39 0.24
N VAL A 38 3.44 -13.82 1.43
CA VAL A 38 4.54 -13.24 2.23
C VAL A 38 4.62 -13.82 3.64
N SER A 39 5.72 -13.54 4.33
CA SER A 39 5.89 -13.95 5.73
C SER A 39 4.84 -13.30 6.64
N ALA A 40 4.55 -13.93 7.78
CA ALA A 40 3.60 -13.38 8.75
C ALA A 40 4.04 -12.00 9.28
N GLU A 41 5.34 -11.80 9.46
CA GLU A 41 5.94 -10.53 9.88
C GLU A 41 5.71 -9.42 8.84
N LEU A 42 6.03 -9.69 7.57
CA LEU A 42 5.85 -8.72 6.50
C LEU A 42 4.36 -8.41 6.25
N TYR A 43 3.48 -9.40 6.41
CA TYR A 43 2.04 -9.18 6.36
C TYR A 43 1.55 -8.29 7.51
N GLN A 44 2.09 -8.42 8.73
CA GLN A 44 1.75 -7.54 9.86
C GLN A 44 2.19 -6.10 9.62
N ASP A 45 3.39 -5.90 9.09
CA ASP A 45 3.86 -4.57 8.70
C ASP A 45 2.95 -3.94 7.63
N PHE A 46 2.59 -4.72 6.61
CA PHE A 46 1.63 -4.28 5.59
C PHE A 46 0.28 -3.88 6.20
N GLN A 47 -0.25 -4.68 7.13
CA GLN A 47 -1.52 -4.37 7.78
C GLN A 47 -1.46 -3.10 8.63
N ARG A 48 -0.31 -2.83 9.27
CA ARG A 48 -0.09 -1.60 10.04
C ARG A 48 -0.13 -0.39 9.12
N GLU A 49 0.65 -0.39 8.05
CA GLU A 49 0.71 0.77 7.14
C GLU A 49 -0.60 0.99 6.39
N LEU A 50 -1.27 -0.09 5.94
CA LEU A 50 -2.60 0.02 5.32
C LEU A 50 -3.63 0.65 6.26
N LYS A 51 -3.50 0.43 7.58
CA LYS A 51 -4.36 1.06 8.58
C LYS A 51 -4.04 2.54 8.75
N CYS A 52 -2.77 2.95 8.70
CA CYS A 52 -2.38 4.35 8.69
C CYS A 52 -2.98 5.07 7.46
N VAL A 53 -2.81 4.49 6.27
CA VAL A 53 -3.39 5.00 5.02
C VAL A 53 -4.91 5.14 5.12
N TYR A 54 -5.59 4.17 5.72
CA TYR A 54 -7.03 4.25 5.94
C TYR A 54 -7.43 5.46 6.80
N TYR A 55 -6.73 5.71 7.91
CA TYR A 55 -7.06 6.86 8.76
C TYR A 55 -6.84 8.18 8.04
N GLU A 56 -5.69 8.35 7.40
CA GLU A 56 -5.40 9.54 6.59
C GLU A 56 -6.41 9.72 5.45
N SER A 57 -6.89 8.63 4.84
CA SER A 57 -7.90 8.72 3.77
C SER A 57 -9.26 9.25 4.22
N ILE A 58 -9.54 9.25 5.53
CA ILE A 58 -10.81 9.73 6.11
C ILE A 58 -10.63 11.06 6.84
N TYR A 59 -9.51 11.22 7.54
CA TYR A 59 -9.29 12.30 8.50
C TYR A 59 -8.09 13.19 8.16
N GLY A 60 -7.34 12.89 7.08
CA GLY A 60 -6.12 13.61 6.74
C GLY A 60 -6.38 14.98 6.11
N ASP A 61 -5.51 15.93 6.46
CA ASP A 61 -5.63 17.35 6.08
C ASP A 61 -4.71 17.73 4.90
N GLY A 62 -3.95 16.78 4.35
CA GLY A 62 -3.16 16.91 3.11
C GLY A 62 -1.64 16.83 3.28
N ASP A 63 -1.04 17.44 4.31
CA ASP A 63 0.43 17.48 4.47
C ASP A 63 1.01 16.14 4.96
N ASP A 64 0.32 15.42 5.85
CA ASP A 64 0.79 14.13 6.39
C ASP A 64 0.38 12.92 5.51
N SER A 65 -0.55 13.12 4.57
CA SER A 65 -1.13 12.04 3.79
C SER A 65 -0.13 11.41 2.80
N ASP A 66 0.77 12.21 2.21
CA ASP A 66 1.80 11.69 1.29
C ASP A 66 2.86 10.87 2.02
N GLN A 67 3.23 11.27 3.24
CA GLN A 67 4.20 10.52 4.04
C GLN A 67 3.65 9.13 4.39
N VAL A 68 2.39 9.05 4.81
CA VAL A 68 1.74 7.79 5.14
C VAL A 68 1.61 6.86 3.93
N VAL A 69 1.30 7.40 2.75
CA VAL A 69 1.29 6.60 1.52
C VAL A 69 2.69 6.10 1.18
N ASN A 70 3.71 6.96 1.27
CA ASN A 70 5.10 6.57 1.00
C ASN A 70 5.61 5.48 1.96
N ASP A 71 5.22 5.50 3.23
CA ASP A 71 5.57 4.44 4.18
C ASP A 71 4.89 3.12 3.85
N CYS A 72 3.64 3.16 3.38
CA CYS A 72 2.98 1.97 2.83
C CYS A 72 3.68 1.45 1.57
N ILE A 73 4.11 2.33 0.65
CA ILE A 73 4.86 1.96 -0.56
C ILE A 73 6.17 1.24 -0.21
N LYS A 74 6.91 1.69 0.81
CA LYS A 74 8.13 0.98 1.25
C LYS A 74 7.86 -0.46 1.65
N VAL A 75 6.74 -0.73 2.33
CA VAL A 75 6.36 -2.10 2.67
C VAL A 75 5.95 -2.90 1.44
N LEU A 76 5.25 -2.27 0.48
CA LEU A 76 4.94 -2.89 -0.81
C LEU A 76 6.21 -3.23 -1.62
N ASP A 77 7.25 -2.41 -1.54
CA ASP A 77 8.55 -2.69 -2.17
C ASP A 77 9.24 -3.90 -1.54
N LEU A 78 9.22 -4.01 -0.21
CA LEU A 78 9.71 -5.21 0.47
C LEU A 78 8.93 -6.47 0.05
N ILE A 79 7.62 -6.36 -0.20
CA ILE A 79 6.81 -7.47 -0.72
C ILE A 79 7.28 -7.86 -2.14
N ILE A 80 7.59 -6.90 -3.00
CA ILE A 80 8.12 -7.17 -4.34
C ILE A 80 9.48 -7.88 -4.24
N ASP A 81 10.39 -7.41 -3.39
CA ASP A 81 11.75 -7.93 -3.26
C ASP A 81 11.82 -9.38 -2.72
N THR A 82 10.73 -9.85 -2.09
CA THR A 82 10.64 -11.24 -1.58
C THR A 82 10.16 -12.26 -2.62
N HIS A 83 9.82 -11.83 -3.84
CA HIS A 83 9.27 -12.66 -4.92
C HIS A 83 10.20 -12.76 -6.14
#